data_AF-A0A4Q3T305-F1
#
_entry.id   AF-A0A4Q3T305-F1
#
_cell.length_a   1.000
_cell.length_b   1.000
_cell.length_c   1.000
_cell.angle_alpha   90.00
_cell.angle_beta   90.00
_cell.angle_gamma   90.00
#
_symmetry.space_group_name_H-M   'P 1'
#
loop_
_entity.id
_entity.type
_entity.pdbx_description
1 polymer ?
#
loop_
_entity_poly.entity_id
_entity_poly.type
_entity_poly.pdbx_seq_one_letter_code
_entity_poly.pdbx_strand_id
1 'polypeptide(L)'
;MNPLNDAAVVIDIESELTFWQQAYRASRFHRPDFSFDDYRPSLKFAYDAYLRLHRQPLETVMPELRERYETRMPRYERMEWDRMSCLL
;
A
#
# COMPACT_ATOMS: atom_id res chain seq x y z
N MET A 1 36.28 7.92 -3.15
CA MET A 1 35.01 8.09 -2.41
C MET A 1 34.02 7.09 -2.98
N ASN A 2 33.55 6.16 -2.17
CA ASN A 2 32.58 5.14 -2.59
C ASN A 2 31.19 5.69 -2.21
N PRO A 3 30.39 6.25 -3.13
CA PRO A 3 29.02 6.60 -2.77
C PRO A 3 28.28 5.28 -2.58
N LEU A 4 27.97 5.00 -1.32
CA LEU A 4 27.17 3.88 -0.87
C LEU A 4 25.97 3.73 -1.80
N ASN A 5 25.98 2.60 -2.50
CA ASN A 5 24.86 1.91 -3.11
C ASN A 5 23.52 2.42 -2.55
N ASP A 6 22.91 3.38 -3.23
CA ASP A 6 21.49 3.68 -3.03
C ASP A 6 20.78 2.46 -3.60
N ALA A 7 20.64 1.43 -2.75
CA ALA A 7 20.02 0.19 -3.15
C ALA A 7 18.58 0.54 -3.50
N ALA A 8 18.32 0.72 -4.78
CA ALA A 8 16.98 0.95 -5.28
C ALA A 8 16.11 -0.19 -4.73
N VAL A 9 15.16 0.16 -3.86
CA VAL A 9 14.23 -0.83 -3.33
C VAL A 9 13.35 -1.23 -4.50
N VAL A 10 13.54 -2.46 -4.97
CA VAL A 10 12.71 -3.06 -6.02
C VAL A 10 11.82 -4.08 -5.33
N ILE A 11 10.51 -3.89 -5.46
CA ILE A 11 9.51 -4.82 -4.96
C ILE A 11 8.91 -5.55 -6.16
N ASP A 12 8.94 -6.88 -6.12
CA ASP A 12 8.18 -7.70 -7.05
C ASP A 12 6.71 -7.67 -6.65
N ILE A 13 5.99 -6.72 -7.25
CA ILE A 13 4.57 -6.49 -6.94
C ILE A 13 3.69 -7.71 -7.22
N GLU A 14 4.05 -8.58 -8.17
CA GLU A 14 3.23 -9.76 -8.47
C GLU A 14 3.43 -10.85 -7.42
N SER A 15 4.66 -11.02 -6.92
CA SER A 15 4.94 -11.89 -5.78
C SER A 15 4.24 -11.41 -4.50
N GLU A 16 4.29 -10.11 -4.21
CA GLU A 16 3.58 -9.53 -3.06
C GLU A 16 2.05 -9.69 -3.18
N LEU A 17 1.49 -9.46 -4.38
CA LEU A 17 0.06 -9.66 -4.60
C LEU A 17 -0.33 -11.13 -4.45
N THR A 18 0.51 -12.07 -4.87
CA THR A 18 0.27 -13.52 -4.67
C THR A 18 0.28 -13.88 -3.19
N PHE A 19 1.22 -13.32 -2.41
CA PHE A 19 1.24 -13.49 -0.96
C PHE A 19 -0.04 -12.93 -0.33
N TRP A 20 -0.43 -11.70 -0.68
CA TRP A 20 -1.64 -11.09 -0.15
C TRP A 20 -2.91 -11.82 -0.57
N GLN A 21 -2.96 -12.42 -1.76
CA GLN A 21 -4.10 -13.24 -2.18
C GLN A 21 -4.36 -14.41 -1.22
N GLN A 22 -3.31 -14.95 -0.59
CA GLN A 22 -3.42 -16.02 0.39
C GLN A 22 -3.68 -15.47 1.81
N ALA A 23 -3.10 -14.32 2.15
CA ALA A 23 -3.13 -13.76 3.49
C ALA A 23 -4.29 -12.78 3.77
N TYR A 24 -4.89 -12.14 2.76
CA TYR A 24 -5.80 -11.00 2.94
C TYR A 24 -7.01 -11.30 3.82
N ARG A 25 -7.48 -12.55 3.86
CA ARG A 25 -8.61 -12.99 4.67
C ARG A 25 -8.31 -13.01 6.17
N ALA A 26 -7.06 -13.23 6.55
CA ALA A 26 -6.60 -13.23 7.94
C ALA A 26 -6.23 -11.82 8.43
N SER A 27 -6.19 -10.83 7.54
CA SER A 27 -5.73 -9.48 7.84
C SER A 27 -6.80 -8.61 8.51
N ARG A 28 -6.36 -7.64 9.31
CA ARG A 28 -7.25 -6.68 10.00
C ARG A 28 -8.13 -5.84 9.06
N PHE A 29 -7.69 -5.64 7.82
CA PHE A 29 -8.41 -4.86 6.83
C PHE A 29 -9.45 -5.68 6.04
N HIS A 30 -9.55 -6.99 6.27
CA HIS A 30 -10.47 -7.87 5.57
C HIS A 30 -11.94 -7.45 5.75
N ARG A 31 -12.71 -7.61 4.68
CA ARG A 31 -14.16 -7.51 4.63
C ARG A 31 -14.69 -8.78 3.93
N PRO A 32 -15.72 -9.41 4.50
CA PRO A 32 -16.29 -10.63 3.94
C PRO A 32 -16.93 -10.42 2.56
N ASP A 33 -17.42 -9.21 2.26
CA ASP A 33 -18.08 -8.90 0.97
C ASP A 33 -17.11 -8.56 -0.16
N PHE A 34 -15.80 -8.47 0.11
CA PHE A 34 -14.80 -7.99 -0.84
C PHE A 34 -13.90 -9.13 -1.31
N SER A 35 -13.72 -9.21 -2.62
CA SER A 35 -12.78 -10.12 -3.26
C SER A 35 -11.36 -9.56 -3.16
N PHE A 36 -10.35 -10.41 -3.42
CA PHE A 36 -8.96 -9.94 -3.43
C PHE A 36 -8.72 -8.83 -4.47
N ASP A 37 -9.40 -8.87 -5.61
CA ASP A 37 -9.21 -7.87 -6.66
C ASP A 37 -9.68 -6.47 -6.25
N ASP A 38 -10.64 -6.38 -5.32
CA ASP A 38 -11.06 -5.10 -4.74
C ASP A 38 -9.95 -4.47 -3.84
N TYR A 39 -9.05 -5.30 -3.31
CA TYR A 39 -7.90 -4.84 -2.50
C TYR A 39 -6.69 -4.47 -3.36
N ARG A 40 -6.59 -5.02 -4.58
CA ARG A 40 -5.41 -4.89 -5.45
C ARG A 40 -5.01 -3.42 -5.70
N PRO A 41 -5.91 -2.45 -5.97
CA PRO A 41 -5.53 -1.05 -6.18
C PRO A 41 -4.92 -0.42 -4.93
N SER A 42 -5.49 -0.75 -3.77
CA SER A 42 -5.07 -0.21 -2.47
C SER A 42 -3.72 -0.79 -2.03
N LEU A 43 -3.50 -2.09 -2.24
CA LEU A 43 -2.21 -2.74 -2.01
C LEU A 43 -1.13 -2.13 -2.89
N LYS A 44 -1.38 -1.95 -4.19
CA LYS A 44 -0.44 -1.29 -5.11
C LYS A 44 -0.09 0.13 -4.64
N PHE A 45 -1.08 0.89 -4.20
CA PHE A 45 -0.83 2.22 -3.63
C PHE A 45 0.05 2.16 -2.37
N ALA A 46 -0.17 1.20 -1.47
CA ALA A 46 0.63 1.05 -0.26
C ALA A 46 2.11 0.81 -0.59
N TYR A 47 2.37 -0.09 -1.53
CA TYR A 47 3.73 -0.38 -1.99
C TYR A 47 4.36 0.81 -2.72
N ASP A 48 3.62 1.51 -3.58
CA ASP A 48 4.09 2.73 -4.23
C ASP A 48 4.44 3.83 -3.22
N ALA A 49 3.63 3.98 -2.17
CA ALA A 49 3.86 4.90 -1.07
C ALA A 49 5.12 4.50 -0.30
N TYR A 50 5.26 3.22 0.06
CA TYR A 50 6.44 2.68 0.73
C TYR A 50 7.70 2.93 -0.09
N LEU A 51 7.72 2.57 -1.38
CA LEU A 51 8.89 2.79 -2.26
C LEU A 51 9.32 4.27 -2.30
N ARG A 52 8.36 5.20 -2.36
CA ARG A 52 8.64 6.64 -2.41
C ARG A 52 9.07 7.23 -1.07
N LEU A 53 8.54 6.70 0.03
CA LEU A 53 8.62 7.32 1.36
C LEU A 53 9.38 6.48 2.37
N HIS A 54 10.00 5.36 1.98
CA HIS A 54 10.70 4.42 2.89
C HIS A 54 11.79 5.06 3.76
N ARG A 55 12.24 6.27 3.42
CA ARG A 55 13.26 7.05 4.16
C ARG A 55 12.67 8.14 5.03
N GLN A 56 11.36 8.34 5.00
CA GLN A 56 10.64 9.35 5.77
C GLN A 56 9.84 8.68 6.90
N PRO A 57 9.69 9.34 8.06
CA PRO A 57 8.82 8.84 9.11
C PRO A 57 7.37 8.77 8.61
N LEU A 58 6.73 7.62 8.77
CA LEU A 58 5.36 7.40 8.30
C LEU A 58 4.39 8.46 8.83
N GLU A 59 4.48 8.80 10.13
CA GLU A 59 3.62 9.78 10.79
C GLU A 59 3.61 11.15 10.10
N THR A 60 4.76 11.57 9.56
CA THR A 60 4.91 12.87 8.87
C THR A 60 4.21 12.87 7.51
N VAL A 61 4.15 11.72 6.86
CA VAL A 61 3.64 11.58 5.48
C VAL A 61 2.20 11.07 5.43
N MET A 62 1.66 10.56 6.55
CA MET A 62 0.29 10.04 6.66
C MET A 62 -0.80 11.02 6.16
N PRO A 63 -0.77 12.33 6.49
CA PRO A 63 -1.77 13.27 5.99
C PRO A 63 -1.72 13.44 4.46
N GLU A 64 -0.51 13.56 3.89
CA GLU A 64 -0.31 13.69 2.45
C GLU A 64 -0.73 12.40 1.72
N LEU A 65 -0.38 11.24 2.29
CA LEU A 65 -0.77 9.95 1.74
C LEU A 65 -2.28 9.77 1.73
N ARG A 66 -2.97 10.21 2.79
CA ARG A 66 -4.43 10.20 2.85
C ARG A 66 -5.03 11.03 1.72
N GLU A 67 -4.64 12.31 1.63
CA GLU A 67 -5.17 13.21 0.62
C GLU A 67 -4.93 12.66 -0.80
N ARG A 68 -3.74 12.14 -1.04
CA ARG A 68 -3.36 11.56 -2.32
C ARG A 68 -4.14 10.29 -2.64
N TYR A 69 -4.37 9.43 -1.65
CA TYR A 69 -5.16 8.21 -1.82
C TYR A 69 -6.62 8.55 -2.12
N GLU A 70 -7.20 9.50 -1.38
CA GLU A 70 -8.59 9.91 -1.56
C GLU A 70 -8.83 10.64 -2.89
N THR A 71 -7.84 11.39 -3.36
CA THR A 71 -7.92 12.18 -4.60
C THR A 71 -7.61 11.35 -5.85
N ARG A 72 -6.62 10.46 -5.79
CA ARG A 72 -6.17 9.71 -6.98
C ARG A 72 -6.96 8.45 -7.24
N MET A 73 -7.58 7.86 -6.21
CA MET A 73 -8.31 6.62 -6.37
C MET A 73 -9.82 6.87 -6.38
N PRO A 74 -10.55 6.36 -7.39
CA PRO A 74 -12.00 6.41 -7.40
C PRO A 74 -12.57 5.68 -6.17
N ARG A 75 -13.65 6.22 -5.61
CA ARG A 75 -14.26 5.67 -4.38
C ARG A 75 -14.66 4.20 -4.51
N TYR A 76 -15.02 3.76 -5.72
CA TYR A 76 -15.43 2.37 -5.98
C TYR A 76 -14.26 1.39 -6.15
N GLU A 77 -13.02 1.88 -6.33
CA GLU A 77 -11.81 1.04 -6.49
C GLU A 77 -10.90 1.06 -5.25
N ARG A 78 -11.24 1.87 -4.25
CA ARG A 78 -10.43 2.07 -3.05
C ARG A 78 -11.14 1.56 -1.82
N MET A 79 -10.37 1.02 -0.88
CA MET A 79 -10.87 0.74 0.45
C MET A 79 -10.96 2.03 1.28
N GLU A 80 -11.69 1.98 2.39
CA GLU A 80 -11.76 3.10 3.33
C GLU A 80 -10.38 3.40 3.93
N TRP A 81 -10.06 4.69 4.12
CA TRP A 81 -8.73 5.10 4.56
C TRP A 81 -8.30 4.46 5.89
N ASP A 82 -9.21 4.29 6.84
CA ASP A 82 -8.90 3.65 8.14
C ASP A 82 -8.42 2.19 8.00
N ARG A 83 -8.81 1.52 6.91
CA ARG A 83 -8.34 0.17 6.57
C ARG A 83 -7.11 0.23 5.68
N MET A 84 -7.00 1.24 4.83
CA MET A 84 -5.80 1.45 4.02
C MET A 84 -4.58 1.78 4.89
N SER A 85 -4.74 2.65 5.88
CA SER A 85 -3.72 2.97 6.88
C SER A 85 -3.31 1.76 7.71
N CYS A 86 -4.12 0.69 7.68
CA CYS A 86 -3.76 -0.55 8.33
C CYS A 86 -2.64 -1.34 7.61
N LEU A 87 -2.36 -1.00 6.35
CA LEU A 87 -1.34 -1.60 5.49
C LEU A 87 0.01 -0.85 5.52
N LEU A 88 0.01 0.40 5.99
CA LEU A 88 1.17 1.27 6.09
C LEU A 88 1.88 1.06 7.43
#